data_AF-A0A7G2UCD5-F1
#
_entry.id   AF-A0A7G2UCD5-F1
#
_cell.length_a   1.000
_cell.length_b   1.000
_cell.length_c   1.000
_cell.angle_alpha   90.00
_cell.angle_beta   90.00
_cell.angle_gamma   90.00
#
_symmetry.space_group_name_H-M   'P 1'
#
loop_
_entity.id
_entity.type
_entity.pdbx_description
1 polymer ?
#
loop_
_entity_poly.entity_id
_entity_poly.type
_entity_poly.pdbx_seq_one_letter_code
_entity_poly.pdbx_strand_id
1 'polypeptide(L)'
;MKRLPMRKIRDVLRLSAEGLSTRQMASSFAIGRTTLQGYLDRAHECLTSAPMGQFRVITEVVLNLEPVVTEQATALVVPSNDKAMLTLLRHLETRAGPLLSAFEFISRAAMKHTFNHAASLKNPFARGEIPDTALLIELSRPTKAPWDTPLDTVLEAVLSEAWGTAEAPIKDALFGRLEEIWALRHALSEGVKSAGPLIAFDLGFTRDKVIAFRAEMTRKLAQNFPMMEICDFGHLGDGGLHFNLVKTDGPVDATFEQALRDYVVDQTVKVFCGSFGAEHGIGPKNIRYFEKSEAHQQAGQSSCRMLAEHTSSAVREPCHR
;
A
#
# COMPACT_ATOMS: atom_id res chain seq x y z
N MET A 1 -5.01 0.48 20.48
CA MET A 1 -3.65 0.79 20.00
C MET A 1 -3.73 1.99 19.08
N LYS A 2 -3.07 3.12 19.41
CA LYS A 2 -3.02 4.29 18.52
C LYS A 2 -2.12 3.95 17.32
N ARG A 3 -2.67 4.04 16.11
CA ARG A 3 -1.97 3.74 14.86
C ARG A 3 -1.11 4.95 14.48
N LEU A 4 0.17 4.74 14.23
CA LEU A 4 1.03 5.74 13.62
C LEU A 4 0.68 5.81 12.12
N PRO A 5 0.73 7.00 11.48
CA PRO A 5 0.55 7.11 10.03
C PRO A 5 1.58 6.22 9.32
N MET A 6 1.14 5.47 8.29
CA MET A 6 2.04 4.57 7.56
C MET A 6 3.06 5.40 6.78
N ARG A 7 4.31 5.33 7.22
CA ARG A 7 5.49 5.73 6.44
C ARG A 7 6.39 4.52 6.28
N LYS A 8 7.20 4.51 5.23
CA LYS A 8 8.08 3.38 4.92
C LYS A 8 9.05 3.16 6.08
N ILE A 9 9.26 1.90 6.46
CA ILE A 9 10.10 1.51 7.60
C ILE A 9 11.52 2.12 7.55
N ARG A 10 12.02 2.40 6.33
CA ARG A 10 13.31 3.05 6.07
C ARG A 10 13.42 4.49 6.60
N ASP A 11 12.30 5.18 6.80
CA ASP A 11 12.28 6.59 7.20
C ASP A 11 12.37 6.75 8.74
N VAL A 12 12.30 5.64 9.48
CA VAL A 12 12.07 5.63 10.93
C VAL A 12 13.11 4.80 11.70
N LEU A 13 13.77 3.85 11.04
CA LEU A 13 14.61 2.84 11.70
C LEU A 13 16.10 3.22 11.77
N ARG A 14 16.68 3.16 12.97
CA ARG A 14 18.13 3.00 13.20
C ARG A 14 18.37 1.67 13.92
N LEU A 15 19.30 0.88 13.42
CA LEU A 15 19.60 -0.47 13.91
C LEU A 15 20.83 -0.46 14.86
N SER A 16 20.77 -1.23 15.95
CA SER A 16 21.93 -1.65 16.74
C SER A 16 22.06 -3.19 16.72
N ALA A 17 23.26 -3.71 16.99
CA ALA A 17 23.57 -5.14 16.94
C ALA A 17 24.33 -5.61 18.19
N GLU A 18 23.86 -6.70 18.79
CA GLU A 18 24.44 -7.28 20.00
C GLU A 18 25.76 -8.03 19.70
N GLY A 19 26.79 -7.85 20.55
CA GLY A 19 28.10 -8.50 20.41
C GLY A 19 29.22 -7.63 19.81
N LEU A 20 28.97 -6.36 19.50
CA LEU A 20 29.99 -5.41 19.05
C LEU A 20 30.18 -4.29 20.09
N SER A 21 31.44 -3.95 20.42
CA SER A 21 31.73 -2.81 21.31
C SER A 21 31.41 -1.48 20.64
N THR A 22 31.10 -0.45 21.43
CA THR A 22 30.85 0.93 20.94
C THR A 22 31.98 1.47 20.06
N ARG A 23 33.23 1.04 20.31
CA ARG A 23 34.40 1.40 19.50
C ARG A 23 34.45 0.64 18.17
N GLN A 24 34.04 -0.64 18.14
CA GLN A 24 33.91 -1.42 16.90
C GLN A 24 32.76 -0.89 16.04
N MET A 25 31.66 -0.47 16.66
CA MET A 25 30.57 0.22 15.98
C MET A 25 31.03 1.59 15.45
N ALA A 26 31.72 2.42 16.24
CA ALA A 26 32.23 3.73 15.81
C ALA A 26 33.32 3.64 14.72
N SER A 27 34.13 2.59 14.67
CA SER A 27 35.10 2.37 13.59
C SER A 27 34.44 1.95 12.27
N SER A 28 33.26 1.32 12.32
CA SER A 28 32.43 1.01 11.15
C SER A 28 31.53 2.17 10.74
N PHE A 29 31.25 3.09 11.67
CA PHE A 29 30.47 4.31 11.48
C PHE A 29 31.34 5.54 11.82
N ALA A 30 32.26 5.91 10.93
CA ALA A 30 32.87 7.23 11.01
C ALA A 30 31.77 8.29 10.78
N ILE A 31 31.38 8.98 11.85
CA ILE A 31 30.39 10.06 11.82
C ILE A 31 31.04 11.28 11.15
N GLY A 32 30.61 11.53 9.91
CA GLY A 32 30.97 12.71 9.13
C GLY A 32 30.31 12.65 7.76
N ARG A 33 29.33 13.54 7.52
CA ARG A 33 28.71 13.85 6.21
C ARG A 33 28.38 12.63 5.32
N THR A 34 27.55 11.70 5.80
CA THR A 34 26.99 10.68 4.89
C THR A 34 25.49 10.87 4.73
N THR A 35 25.02 10.79 3.49
CA THR A 35 23.60 10.83 3.11
C THR A 35 22.88 9.53 3.50
N LEU A 36 21.54 9.55 3.57
CA LEU A 36 20.69 8.38 3.85
C LEU A 36 21.07 7.16 3.00
N GLN A 37 21.48 7.39 1.75
CA GLN A 37 21.94 6.36 0.81
C GLN A 37 23.18 5.61 1.34
N GLY A 38 24.19 6.32 1.85
CA GLY A 38 25.38 5.66 2.38
C GLY A 38 25.14 4.92 3.70
N TYR A 39 24.05 5.21 4.43
CA TYR A 39 23.63 4.40 5.57
C TYR A 39 22.96 3.10 5.12
N LEU A 40 22.08 3.19 4.12
CA LEU A 40 21.40 2.03 3.53
C LEU A 40 22.38 1.10 2.81
N ASP A 41 23.34 1.64 2.07
CA ASP A 41 24.36 0.84 1.37
C ASP A 41 25.23 0.04 2.35
N ARG A 42 25.56 0.62 3.52
CA ARG A 42 26.32 -0.07 4.59
C ARG A 42 25.48 -1.08 5.37
N ALA A 43 24.22 -0.76 5.65
CA ALA A 43 23.30 -1.72 6.24
C ALA A 43 23.07 -2.91 5.28
N HIS A 44 22.96 -2.62 3.99
CA HIS A 44 22.87 -3.61 2.93
C HIS A 44 24.15 -4.45 2.85
N GLU A 45 25.35 -3.85 2.80
CA GLU A 45 26.63 -4.59 2.85
C GLU A 45 26.75 -5.48 4.09
N CYS A 46 26.36 -5.00 5.28
CA CYS A 46 26.35 -5.82 6.49
C CYS A 46 25.34 -6.98 6.45
N LEU A 47 24.27 -6.86 5.65
CA LEU A 47 23.23 -7.87 5.48
C LEU A 47 23.49 -8.81 4.29
N THR A 48 24.21 -8.38 3.25
CA THR A 48 24.42 -9.14 2.00
C THR A 48 25.82 -9.71 1.83
N SER A 49 26.83 -9.27 2.58
CA SER A 49 28.21 -9.78 2.48
C SER A 49 28.46 -11.15 3.14
N ALA A 50 27.46 -11.76 3.77
CA ALA A 50 27.57 -13.11 4.31
C ALA A 50 26.98 -14.14 3.34
N PRO A 51 27.72 -15.23 3.03
CA PRO A 51 27.19 -16.30 2.19
C PRO A 51 25.92 -16.89 2.83
N MET A 52 24.89 -17.07 2.00
CA MET A 52 23.55 -17.57 2.32
C MET A 52 23.44 -18.40 3.62
N GLY A 53 22.63 -17.92 4.58
CA GLY A 53 22.04 -18.81 5.59
C GLY A 53 22.08 -18.40 7.07
N GLN A 54 22.56 -17.21 7.45
CA GLN A 54 22.51 -16.80 8.86
C GLN A 54 21.36 -15.81 9.11
N PHE A 55 20.27 -16.32 9.69
CA PHE A 55 19.25 -15.50 10.35
C PHE A 55 19.92 -14.66 11.44
N ARG A 56 19.91 -13.34 11.29
CA ARG A 56 20.32 -12.41 12.35
C ARG A 56 19.08 -11.94 13.08
N VAL A 57 19.13 -11.96 14.41
CA VAL A 57 18.05 -11.46 15.27
C VAL A 57 18.29 -9.98 15.53
N ILE A 58 17.32 -9.13 15.18
CA ILE A 58 17.33 -7.72 15.58
C ILE A 58 16.92 -7.69 17.06
N THR A 59 17.82 -7.25 17.95
CA THR A 59 17.57 -7.20 19.39
C THR A 59 17.25 -5.80 19.91
N GLU A 60 17.60 -4.75 19.16
CA GLU A 60 17.28 -3.37 19.50
C GLU A 60 17.10 -2.52 18.23
N VAL A 61 16.14 -1.59 18.30
CA VAL A 61 15.86 -0.60 17.24
C VAL A 61 15.66 0.76 17.88
N VAL A 62 16.23 1.81 17.29
CA VAL A 62 15.96 3.21 17.65
C VAL A 62 15.03 3.77 16.59
N LEU A 63 13.86 4.26 17.02
CA LEU A 63 12.81 4.75 16.13
C LEU A 63 12.62 6.26 16.27
N ASN A 64 12.39 6.94 15.15
CA ASN A 64 11.83 8.29 15.18
C ASN A 64 10.37 8.22 15.65
N LEU A 65 9.99 9.09 16.58
CA LEU A 65 8.61 9.19 17.05
C LEU A 65 7.95 10.42 16.43
N GLU A 66 6.69 10.27 16.07
CA GLU A 66 5.84 11.38 15.62
C GLU A 66 4.92 11.82 16.77
N PRO A 67 4.53 13.10 16.83
CA PRO A 67 3.56 13.58 17.81
C PRO A 67 2.23 12.83 17.73
N VAL A 68 1.59 12.63 18.89
CA VAL A 68 0.32 11.92 18.98
C VAL A 68 -0.79 12.72 18.28
N VAL A 69 -1.49 12.08 17.35
CA VAL A 69 -2.69 12.63 16.71
C VAL A 69 -3.76 12.95 17.76
N THR A 70 -4.32 14.17 17.72
CA THR A 70 -5.36 14.65 18.64
C THR A 70 -6.68 14.98 17.95
N GLU A 71 -6.67 15.17 16.63
CA GLU A 71 -7.89 15.40 15.85
C GLU A 71 -7.80 14.64 14.53
N GLN A 72 -8.92 14.01 14.16
CA GLN A 72 -9.07 13.23 12.94
C GLN A 72 -10.47 13.47 12.37
N ALA A 73 -10.58 13.38 11.05
CA ALA A 73 -11.85 13.39 10.33
C ALA A 73 -11.82 12.32 9.25
N THR A 74 -12.90 11.58 9.10
CA THR A 74 -12.99 10.46 8.15
C THR A 74 -14.24 10.52 7.30
N ALA A 75 -14.10 10.10 6.05
CA ALA A 75 -15.21 9.91 5.13
C ALA A 75 -15.05 8.63 4.29
N LEU A 76 -16.18 7.99 4.00
CA LEU A 76 -16.32 7.03 2.92
C LEU A 76 -16.88 7.74 1.69
N VAL A 77 -16.15 7.72 0.58
CA VAL A 77 -16.51 8.44 -0.64
C VAL A 77 -16.71 7.46 -1.78
N VAL A 78 -17.81 7.58 -2.51
CA VAL A 78 -18.07 6.81 -3.72
C VAL A 78 -17.59 7.63 -4.91
N PRO A 79 -16.50 7.23 -5.59
CA PRO A 79 -16.02 7.93 -6.77
C PRO A 79 -16.98 7.73 -7.95
N SER A 80 -17.05 8.71 -8.85
CA SER A 80 -17.88 8.63 -10.06
C SER A 80 -17.43 7.54 -11.04
N ASN A 81 -16.14 7.20 -11.02
CA ASN A 81 -15.52 6.09 -11.74
C ASN A 81 -14.08 5.88 -11.23
N ASP A 82 -13.39 4.84 -11.70
CA ASP A 82 -12.03 4.54 -11.24
C ASP A 82 -11.01 5.67 -11.52
N LYS A 83 -11.14 6.41 -12.63
CA LYS A 83 -10.22 7.53 -12.94
C LYS A 83 -10.40 8.69 -11.96
N ALA A 84 -11.63 8.91 -11.50
CA ALA A 84 -11.97 9.96 -10.55
C ALA A 84 -11.24 9.81 -9.19
N MET A 85 -10.83 8.59 -8.82
CA MET A 85 -10.05 8.36 -7.60
C MET A 85 -8.73 9.14 -7.59
N LEU A 86 -8.01 9.17 -8.72
CA LEU A 86 -6.74 9.92 -8.83
C LEU A 86 -6.97 11.43 -8.94
N THR A 87 -8.04 11.86 -9.61
CA THR A 87 -8.45 13.28 -9.60
C THR A 87 -8.70 13.73 -8.16
N LEU A 88 -9.46 12.95 -7.39
CA LEU A 88 -9.80 13.28 -6.01
C LEU A 88 -8.57 13.25 -5.07
N LEU A 89 -7.68 12.27 -5.24
CA LEU A 89 -6.41 12.23 -4.49
C LEU A 89 -5.61 13.52 -4.70
N ARG A 90 -5.41 13.94 -5.96
CA ARG A 90 -4.67 15.16 -6.29
C ARG A 90 -5.33 16.41 -5.72
N HIS A 91 -6.65 16.46 -5.72
CA HIS A 91 -7.42 17.55 -5.10
C HIS A 91 -7.16 17.61 -3.59
N LEU A 92 -7.26 16.49 -2.88
CA LEU A 92 -6.99 16.44 -1.44
C LEU A 92 -5.53 16.75 -1.10
N GLU A 93 -4.57 16.23 -1.87
CA GLU A 93 -3.14 16.59 -1.70
C GLU A 93 -2.91 18.09 -1.88
N THR A 94 -3.63 18.73 -2.82
CA THR A 94 -3.51 20.18 -3.06
C THR A 94 -4.16 21.00 -1.95
N ARG A 95 -5.34 20.58 -1.46
CA ARG A 95 -6.19 21.39 -0.57
C ARG A 95 -5.98 21.10 0.92
N ALA A 96 -5.77 19.84 1.28
CA ALA A 96 -5.53 19.41 2.66
C ALA A 96 -4.03 19.19 2.95
N GLY A 97 -3.21 18.95 1.92
CA GLY A 97 -1.76 18.85 2.02
C GLY A 97 -1.33 17.87 3.10
N PRO A 98 -0.53 18.30 4.11
CA PRO A 98 0.02 17.41 5.12
C PRO A 98 -1.04 16.83 6.08
N LEU A 99 -2.28 17.32 6.05
CA LEU A 99 -3.37 16.77 6.86
C LEU A 99 -3.87 15.43 6.31
N LEU A 100 -3.71 15.15 5.01
CA LEU A 100 -4.15 13.90 4.40
C LEU A 100 -3.30 12.73 4.93
N SER A 101 -3.87 11.91 5.80
CA SER A 101 -3.18 10.79 6.45
C SER A 101 -3.56 9.41 5.91
N ALA A 102 -4.73 9.28 5.28
CA ALA A 102 -5.11 8.04 4.59
C ALA A 102 -5.93 8.34 3.33
N PHE A 103 -5.66 7.57 2.28
CA PHE A 103 -6.44 7.55 1.06
C PHE A 103 -6.44 6.11 0.51
N GLU A 104 -7.42 5.34 0.98
CA GLU A 104 -7.60 3.94 0.61
C GLU A 104 -8.67 3.81 -0.45
N PHE A 105 -8.58 2.76 -1.27
CA PHE A 105 -9.72 2.29 -2.06
C PHE A 105 -10.13 0.87 -1.63
N ILE A 106 -11.41 0.54 -1.84
CA ILE A 106 -11.98 -0.76 -1.50
C ILE A 106 -12.96 -1.17 -2.61
N SER A 107 -12.83 -2.37 -3.17
CA SER A 107 -13.76 -2.91 -4.16
C SER A 107 -15.08 -3.38 -3.55
N ARG A 108 -16.13 -3.42 -4.39
CA ARG A 108 -17.44 -4.00 -4.08
C ARG A 108 -17.34 -5.41 -3.50
N ALA A 109 -16.56 -6.28 -4.14
CA ALA A 109 -16.44 -7.68 -3.73
C ALA A 109 -15.81 -7.79 -2.34
N ALA A 110 -14.74 -7.03 -2.07
CA ALA A 110 -14.14 -6.98 -0.74
C ALA A 110 -15.14 -6.48 0.32
N MET A 111 -15.84 -5.36 0.07
CA MET A 111 -16.86 -4.84 0.98
C MET A 111 -17.98 -5.85 1.24
N LYS A 112 -18.50 -6.49 0.18
CA LYS A 112 -19.57 -7.48 0.27
C LYS A 112 -19.19 -8.65 1.16
N HIS A 113 -18.01 -9.23 0.94
CA HIS A 113 -17.54 -10.36 1.75
C HIS A 113 -17.28 -9.95 3.20
N THR A 114 -16.76 -8.74 3.42
CA THR A 114 -16.60 -8.20 4.77
C THR A 114 -17.91 -7.99 5.51
N PHE A 115 -18.94 -7.41 4.88
CA PHE A 115 -20.26 -7.25 5.52
C PHE A 115 -20.94 -8.59 5.78
N ASN A 116 -20.74 -9.59 4.92
CA ASN A 116 -21.27 -10.94 5.14
C ASN A 116 -20.57 -11.67 6.30
N HIS A 117 -19.28 -11.43 6.49
CA HIS A 117 -18.47 -12.08 7.52
C HIS A 117 -18.61 -11.44 8.90
N ALA A 118 -18.48 -10.11 8.95
CA ALA A 118 -18.43 -9.35 10.19
C ALA A 118 -19.82 -8.83 10.57
N ALA A 119 -20.60 -9.62 11.31
CA ALA A 119 -21.96 -9.27 11.71
C ALA A 119 -22.09 -7.96 12.51
N SER A 120 -21.02 -7.47 13.12
CA SER A 120 -20.97 -6.17 13.80
C SER A 120 -20.90 -4.98 12.85
N LEU A 121 -20.47 -5.18 11.59
CA LEU A 121 -20.39 -4.14 10.58
C LEU A 121 -21.70 -4.06 9.80
N LYS A 122 -22.32 -2.88 9.83
CA LYS A 122 -23.47 -2.57 9.00
C LYS A 122 -23.01 -1.94 7.71
N ASN A 123 -23.65 -2.28 6.61
CA ASN A 123 -23.48 -1.58 5.34
C ASN A 123 -23.97 -0.12 5.51
N PRO A 124 -23.11 0.90 5.38
CA PRO A 124 -23.50 2.29 5.55
C PRO A 124 -24.15 2.90 4.29
N PHE A 125 -24.07 2.24 3.14
CA PHE A 125 -24.54 2.78 1.86
C PHE A 125 -26.07 2.72 1.74
N ALA A 126 -26.63 3.74 1.07
CA ALA A 126 -28.07 3.90 0.92
C ALA A 126 -28.72 2.65 0.30
N ARG A 127 -29.90 2.29 0.83
CA ARG A 127 -30.71 1.15 0.35
C ARG A 127 -30.02 -0.22 0.43
N GLY A 128 -28.89 -0.31 1.14
CA GLY A 128 -28.09 -1.53 1.21
C GLY A 128 -27.31 -1.83 -0.07
N GLU A 129 -27.24 -0.89 -1.02
CA GLU A 129 -26.49 -1.07 -2.26
C GLU A 129 -25.00 -0.79 -2.05
N ILE A 130 -24.17 -1.82 -2.16
CA ILE A 130 -22.71 -1.67 -2.08
C ILE A 130 -22.21 -1.10 -3.42
N PRO A 131 -21.46 0.02 -3.45
CA PRO A 131 -20.95 0.60 -4.69
C PRO A 131 -19.82 -0.26 -5.29
N ASP A 132 -19.49 -0.02 -6.57
CA ASP A 132 -18.39 -0.72 -7.27
C ASP A 132 -17.03 -0.53 -6.59
N THR A 133 -16.80 0.70 -6.12
CA THR A 133 -15.61 1.10 -5.36
C THR A 133 -16.04 2.10 -4.30
N ALA A 134 -15.38 2.08 -3.15
CA ALA A 134 -15.43 3.13 -2.13
C ALA A 134 -14.02 3.58 -1.77
N LEU A 135 -13.87 4.83 -1.37
CA LEU A 135 -12.64 5.42 -0.87
C LEU A 135 -12.76 5.68 0.62
N LEU A 136 -11.76 5.29 1.41
CA LEU A 136 -11.63 5.73 2.81
C LEU A 136 -10.62 6.86 2.85
N ILE A 137 -11.07 8.02 3.30
CA ILE A 137 -10.27 9.24 3.37
C ILE A 137 -10.15 9.66 4.82
N GLU A 138 -8.94 9.95 5.27
CA GLU A 138 -8.67 10.49 6.61
C GLU A 138 -7.85 11.77 6.51
N LEU A 139 -8.28 12.79 7.24
CA LEU A 139 -7.43 13.89 7.66
C LEU A 139 -7.04 13.71 9.12
N SER A 140 -5.79 14.01 9.46
CA SER A 140 -5.33 13.99 10.86
C SER A 140 -4.36 15.11 11.17
N ARG A 141 -4.32 15.53 12.44
CA ARG A 141 -3.28 16.42 12.96
C ARG A 141 -2.92 16.14 14.42
N PRO A 142 -1.66 16.41 14.82
CA PRO A 142 -1.20 16.18 16.18
C PRO A 142 -1.70 17.21 17.19
N THR A 143 -1.93 18.45 16.78
CA THR A 143 -2.37 19.52 17.68
C THR A 143 -3.39 20.40 16.98
N LYS A 144 -4.43 20.80 17.72
CA LYS A 144 -5.42 21.79 17.29
C LYS A 144 -5.18 23.11 18.00
N ALA A 145 -4.85 24.17 17.27
CA ALA A 145 -4.84 25.52 17.82
C ALA A 145 -6.27 26.06 17.99
N PRO A 146 -6.53 27.01 18.91
CA PRO A 146 -7.88 27.54 19.13
C PRO A 146 -8.54 28.18 17.89
N TRP A 147 -7.75 28.71 16.97
CA TRP A 147 -8.21 29.35 15.72
C TRP A 147 -8.29 28.36 14.54
N ASP A 148 -7.92 27.11 14.74
CA ASP A 148 -7.97 26.13 13.68
C ASP A 148 -9.41 25.69 13.39
N THR A 149 -9.76 25.64 12.11
CA THR A 149 -11.01 25.02 11.65
C THR A 149 -11.01 23.53 12.03
N PRO A 150 -12.12 22.97 12.57
CA PRO A 150 -12.23 21.54 12.84
C PRO A 150 -11.98 20.68 11.60
N LEU A 151 -11.30 19.54 11.75
CA LEU A 151 -10.96 18.71 10.58
C LEU A 151 -12.19 18.15 9.86
N ASP A 152 -13.30 17.90 10.56
CA ASP A 152 -14.55 17.49 9.93
C ASP A 152 -15.04 18.55 8.94
N THR A 153 -15.03 19.82 9.36
CA THR A 153 -15.39 20.96 8.52
C THR A 153 -14.40 21.15 7.36
N VAL A 154 -13.10 20.91 7.59
CA VAL A 154 -12.09 20.97 6.51
C VAL A 154 -12.36 19.86 5.49
N LEU A 155 -12.57 18.62 5.93
CA LEU A 155 -12.83 17.49 5.05
C LEU A 155 -14.12 17.70 4.24
N GLU A 156 -15.19 18.15 4.90
CA GLU A 156 -16.46 18.48 4.24
C GLU A 156 -16.29 19.58 3.18
N ALA A 157 -15.57 20.66 3.50
CA ALA A 157 -15.32 21.75 2.56
C ALA A 157 -14.51 21.29 1.34
N VAL A 158 -13.43 20.52 1.56
CA VAL A 158 -12.57 20.03 0.48
C VAL A 158 -13.31 19.06 -0.44
N LEU A 159 -14.12 18.15 0.12
CA LEU A 159 -14.96 17.24 -0.67
C LEU A 159 -16.09 17.96 -1.39
N SER A 160 -16.70 18.97 -0.76
CA SER A 160 -17.73 19.81 -1.41
C SER A 160 -17.18 20.60 -2.59
N GLU A 161 -15.95 21.13 -2.47
CA GLU A 161 -15.26 21.78 -3.58
C GLU A 161 -15.02 20.79 -4.73
N ALA A 162 -14.51 19.59 -4.42
CA ALA A 162 -14.30 18.54 -5.42
C ALA A 162 -15.62 18.17 -6.12
N TRP A 163 -16.70 18.01 -5.36
CA TRP A 163 -18.04 17.70 -5.88
C TRP A 163 -18.53 18.76 -6.89
N GLY A 164 -18.26 20.05 -6.62
CA GLY A 164 -18.65 21.16 -7.48
C GLY A 164 -17.78 21.37 -8.73
N THR A 165 -16.70 20.60 -8.90
CA THR A 165 -15.84 20.70 -10.11
C THR A 165 -16.54 20.16 -11.35
N ALA A 166 -16.14 20.64 -12.53
CA ALA A 166 -16.68 20.16 -13.81
C ALA A 166 -16.42 18.65 -14.06
N GLU A 167 -15.37 18.09 -13.46
CA GLU A 167 -15.07 16.65 -13.52
C GLU A 167 -16.00 15.81 -12.63
N ALA A 168 -16.68 16.43 -11.66
CA ALA A 168 -17.59 15.80 -10.70
C ALA A 168 -17.11 14.40 -10.22
N PRO A 169 -15.93 14.32 -9.58
CA PRO A 169 -15.27 13.05 -9.26
C PRO A 169 -15.99 12.23 -8.17
N ILE A 170 -16.98 12.80 -7.50
CA ILE A 170 -17.70 12.18 -6.39
C ILE A 170 -19.16 11.94 -6.78
N LYS A 171 -19.64 10.72 -6.51
CA LYS A 171 -21.04 10.30 -6.66
C LYS A 171 -21.81 10.34 -5.35
N ASP A 172 -21.16 10.00 -4.23
CA ASP A 172 -21.72 10.01 -2.88
C ASP A 172 -20.61 10.16 -1.83
N ALA A 173 -20.94 10.67 -0.66
CA ALA A 173 -19.99 10.83 0.45
C ALA A 173 -20.68 10.65 1.80
N LEU A 174 -20.11 9.82 2.66
CA LEU A 174 -20.59 9.52 4.00
C LEU A 174 -19.52 9.91 5.01
N PHE A 175 -19.83 10.90 5.83
CA PHE A 175 -19.00 11.30 6.96
C PHE A 175 -19.35 10.44 8.16
N GLY A 176 -18.33 9.92 8.84
CA GLY A 176 -18.54 8.96 9.91
C GLY A 176 -17.44 9.00 10.95
N ARG A 177 -17.72 8.35 12.09
CA ARG A 177 -16.74 8.24 13.17
C ARG A 177 -15.55 7.40 12.71
N LEU A 178 -14.37 7.77 13.19
CA LEU A 178 -13.11 7.11 12.90
C LEU A 178 -13.20 5.60 13.12
N GLU A 179 -13.73 5.18 14.26
CA GLU A 179 -13.80 3.77 14.64
C GLU A 179 -14.71 2.97 13.71
N GLU A 180 -15.82 3.55 13.26
CA GLU A 180 -16.80 2.90 12.39
C GLU A 180 -16.23 2.71 10.97
N ILE A 181 -15.62 3.76 10.43
CA ILE A 181 -15.03 3.75 9.08
C ILE A 181 -13.80 2.82 9.05
N TRP A 182 -12.92 2.89 10.05
CA TRP A 182 -11.76 2.01 10.09
C TRP A 182 -12.09 0.56 10.42
N ALA A 183 -13.16 0.29 11.16
CA ALA A 183 -13.58 -1.08 11.42
C ALA A 183 -13.88 -1.83 10.11
N LEU A 184 -14.47 -1.17 9.11
CA LEU A 184 -14.60 -1.72 7.76
C LEU A 184 -13.23 -2.10 7.17
N ARG A 185 -12.29 -1.15 7.13
CA ARG A 185 -10.95 -1.36 6.56
C ARG A 185 -10.14 -2.45 7.28
N HIS A 186 -10.28 -2.57 8.60
CA HIS A 186 -9.61 -3.60 9.41
C HIS A 186 -10.21 -4.99 9.20
N ALA A 187 -11.51 -5.07 8.93
CA ALA A 187 -12.19 -6.34 8.69
C ALA A 187 -12.06 -6.86 7.24
N LEU A 188 -11.45 -6.10 6.32
CA LEU A 188 -11.32 -6.50 4.91
C LEU A 188 -10.57 -7.83 4.74
N SER A 189 -9.39 -7.97 5.34
CA SER A 189 -8.55 -9.15 5.14
C SER A 189 -9.24 -10.44 5.60
N GLU A 190 -9.86 -10.44 6.78
CA GLU A 190 -10.60 -11.61 7.28
C GLU A 190 -11.91 -11.83 6.52
N GLY A 191 -12.61 -10.75 6.15
CA GLY A 191 -13.81 -10.82 5.30
C GLY A 191 -13.54 -11.50 3.97
N VAL A 192 -12.51 -11.05 3.24
CA VAL A 192 -12.11 -11.64 1.95
C VAL A 192 -11.62 -13.07 2.11
N LYS A 193 -10.84 -13.37 3.16
CA LYS A 193 -10.38 -14.73 3.45
C LYS A 193 -11.54 -15.69 3.76
N SER A 194 -12.61 -15.20 4.38
CA SER A 194 -13.79 -16.00 4.67
C SER A 194 -14.62 -16.38 3.44
N ALA A 195 -14.43 -15.66 2.32
CA ALA A 195 -15.20 -15.85 1.09
C ALA A 195 -14.85 -17.16 0.35
N GLY A 196 -13.68 -17.74 0.61
CA GLY A 196 -13.24 -18.98 -0.03
C GLY A 196 -11.72 -19.10 -0.11
N PRO A 197 -11.21 -20.06 -0.90
CA PRO A 197 -9.78 -20.23 -1.12
C PRO A 197 -9.14 -18.97 -1.72
N LEU A 198 -8.27 -18.34 -0.94
CA LEU A 198 -7.67 -17.03 -1.24
C LEU A 198 -6.22 -17.15 -1.72
N ILE A 199 -5.93 -16.54 -2.86
CA ILE A 199 -4.58 -16.29 -3.35
C ILE A 199 -4.33 -14.79 -3.27
N ALA A 200 -3.61 -14.39 -2.22
CA ALA A 200 -3.28 -12.98 -1.96
C ALA A 200 -1.97 -12.56 -2.66
N PHE A 201 -1.95 -11.31 -3.10
CA PHE A 201 -0.79 -10.61 -3.65
C PHE A 201 -0.68 -9.23 -2.99
N ASP A 202 0.56 -8.82 -2.74
CA ASP A 202 0.89 -7.52 -2.17
C ASP A 202 1.76 -6.77 -3.18
N LEU A 203 1.09 -5.95 -3.99
CA LEU A 203 1.67 -5.35 -5.20
C LEU A 203 1.90 -3.86 -4.97
N GLY A 204 2.98 -3.32 -5.56
CA GLY A 204 3.32 -1.91 -5.48
C GLY A 204 3.46 -1.28 -6.86
N PHE A 205 2.87 -0.11 -7.07
CA PHE A 205 2.94 0.59 -8.35
C PHE A 205 3.24 2.07 -8.17
N THR A 206 3.58 2.76 -9.26
CA THR A 206 3.33 4.20 -9.32
C THR A 206 1.82 4.44 -9.34
N ARG A 207 1.34 5.50 -8.66
CA ARG A 207 -0.10 5.72 -8.42
C ARG A 207 -0.93 5.75 -9.70
N ASP A 208 -0.36 6.31 -10.78
CA ASP A 208 -0.95 6.38 -12.11
C ASP A 208 -1.22 5.01 -12.75
N LYS A 209 -0.47 3.97 -12.34
CA LYS A 209 -0.58 2.62 -12.89
C LYS A 209 -1.54 1.71 -12.14
N VAL A 210 -1.89 2.00 -10.89
CA VAL A 210 -2.81 1.16 -10.09
C VAL A 210 -4.13 0.99 -10.84
N ILE A 211 -4.71 2.10 -11.33
CA ILE A 211 -5.99 2.08 -12.05
C ILE A 211 -5.89 1.31 -13.36
N ALA A 212 -4.82 1.52 -14.14
CA ALA A 212 -4.61 0.83 -15.40
C ALA A 212 -4.40 -0.68 -15.19
N PHE A 213 -3.65 -1.06 -14.16
CA PHE A 213 -3.45 -2.46 -13.77
C PHE A 213 -4.78 -3.13 -13.40
N ARG A 214 -5.59 -2.51 -12.52
CA ARG A 214 -6.88 -3.06 -12.10
C ARG A 214 -7.82 -3.30 -13.29
N ALA A 215 -7.94 -2.32 -14.18
CA ALA A 215 -8.80 -2.44 -15.36
C ALA A 215 -8.35 -3.57 -16.29
N GLU A 216 -7.05 -3.66 -16.57
CA GLU A 216 -6.50 -4.67 -17.47
C GLU A 216 -6.56 -6.08 -16.86
N MET A 217 -6.27 -6.22 -15.56
CA MET A 217 -6.35 -7.49 -14.85
C MET A 217 -7.79 -7.98 -14.70
N THR A 218 -8.75 -7.08 -14.52
CA THR A 218 -10.18 -7.45 -14.53
C THR A 218 -10.56 -8.14 -15.83
N ARG A 219 -10.18 -7.56 -16.98
CA ARG A 219 -10.44 -8.12 -18.30
C ARG A 219 -9.69 -9.44 -18.53
N LYS A 220 -8.40 -9.48 -18.17
CA LYS A 220 -7.53 -10.63 -18.40
C LYS A 220 -7.86 -11.84 -17.53
N LEU A 221 -8.21 -11.62 -16.26
CA LEU A 221 -8.60 -12.71 -15.37
C LEU A 221 -9.97 -13.26 -15.76
N ALA A 222 -10.93 -12.43 -16.16
CA ALA A 222 -12.21 -12.91 -16.68
C ALA A 222 -12.06 -13.86 -17.88
N GLN A 223 -10.99 -13.71 -18.68
CA GLN A 223 -10.71 -14.57 -19.84
C GLN A 223 -9.92 -15.82 -19.47
N ASN A 224 -8.85 -15.68 -18.68
CA ASN A 224 -7.87 -16.74 -18.45
C ASN A 224 -8.11 -17.52 -17.15
N PHE A 225 -8.78 -16.90 -16.18
CA PHE A 225 -9.08 -17.43 -14.85
C PHE A 225 -10.50 -17.03 -14.41
N PRO A 226 -11.55 -17.39 -15.19
CA PRO A 226 -12.93 -16.91 -14.98
C PRO A 226 -13.53 -17.29 -13.62
N MET A 227 -12.94 -18.26 -12.93
CA MET A 227 -13.32 -18.70 -11.60
C MET A 227 -12.78 -17.84 -10.45
N MET A 228 -11.92 -16.86 -10.75
CA MET A 228 -11.35 -15.98 -9.74
C MET A 228 -12.15 -14.68 -9.61
N GLU A 229 -12.63 -14.40 -8.40
CA GLU A 229 -13.22 -13.12 -8.04
C GLU A 229 -12.13 -12.19 -7.49
N ILE A 230 -12.05 -10.97 -8.03
CA ILE A 230 -11.12 -9.94 -7.56
C ILE A 230 -11.74 -9.23 -6.35
N CYS A 231 -11.07 -9.33 -5.21
CA CYS A 231 -11.46 -8.73 -3.93
C CYS A 231 -10.41 -7.72 -3.46
N ASP A 232 -10.09 -6.73 -4.30
CA ASP A 232 -8.97 -5.84 -4.07
C ASP A 232 -9.30 -4.62 -3.21
N PHE A 233 -8.29 -4.12 -2.52
CA PHE A 233 -8.28 -2.89 -1.74
C PHE A 233 -6.83 -2.45 -1.52
N GLY A 234 -6.59 -1.20 -1.14
CA GLY A 234 -5.23 -0.78 -0.85
C GLY A 234 -5.01 0.71 -0.69
N HIS A 235 -3.75 1.02 -0.45
CA HIS A 235 -3.19 2.33 -0.17
C HIS A 235 -2.98 3.12 -1.46
N LEU A 236 -4.06 3.61 -2.08
CA LEU A 236 -3.95 4.33 -3.36
C LEU A 236 -3.10 5.60 -3.24
N GLY A 237 -3.02 6.19 -2.04
CA GLY A 237 -2.15 7.32 -1.73
C GLY A 237 -0.64 7.07 -1.91
N ASP A 238 -0.16 5.83 -1.83
CA ASP A 238 1.26 5.49 -2.02
C ASP A 238 1.52 4.45 -3.12
N GLY A 239 0.45 3.90 -3.71
CA GLY A 239 0.50 2.93 -4.80
C GLY A 239 0.49 1.47 -4.36
N GLY A 240 0.24 1.19 -3.08
CA GLY A 240 0.04 -0.15 -2.55
C GLY A 240 -1.30 -0.77 -2.97
N LEU A 241 -1.27 -2.04 -3.37
CA LEU A 241 -2.43 -2.80 -3.84
C LEU A 241 -2.41 -4.21 -3.24
N HIS A 242 -3.36 -4.48 -2.33
CA HIS A 242 -3.67 -5.85 -1.92
C HIS A 242 -4.60 -6.47 -2.97
N PHE A 243 -4.00 -7.11 -3.97
CA PHE A 243 -4.72 -7.74 -5.06
C PHE A 243 -5.11 -9.16 -4.65
N ASN A 244 -6.25 -9.30 -3.98
CA ASN A 244 -6.72 -10.58 -3.47
C ASN A 244 -7.63 -11.28 -4.49
N LEU A 245 -7.36 -12.55 -4.77
CA LEU A 245 -8.14 -13.37 -5.69
C LEU A 245 -8.77 -14.54 -4.94
N VAL A 246 -10.11 -14.59 -4.91
CA VAL A 246 -10.88 -15.67 -4.27
C VAL A 246 -11.37 -16.64 -5.34
N LYS A 247 -11.10 -17.93 -5.18
CA LYS A 247 -11.57 -18.97 -6.10
C LYS A 247 -13.02 -19.34 -5.78
N THR A 248 -13.89 -19.35 -6.80
CA THR A 248 -15.35 -19.50 -6.65
C THR A 248 -15.89 -20.90 -6.96
N ASP A 249 -15.09 -21.77 -7.58
CA ASP A 249 -15.48 -23.08 -8.10
C ASP A 249 -14.82 -24.26 -7.35
N GLY A 250 -14.26 -24.01 -6.17
CA GLY A 250 -13.71 -25.07 -5.30
C GLY A 250 -12.29 -24.81 -4.81
N PRO A 251 -11.58 -25.85 -4.32
CA PRO A 251 -10.25 -25.72 -3.72
C PRO A 251 -9.19 -25.27 -4.73
N VAL A 252 -8.10 -24.73 -4.19
CA VAL A 252 -6.91 -24.35 -4.96
C VAL A 252 -5.87 -25.46 -4.81
N ASP A 253 -5.45 -26.07 -5.92
CA ASP A 253 -4.26 -26.92 -5.94
C ASP A 253 -2.99 -26.10 -6.21
N ALA A 254 -1.83 -26.69 -5.91
CA ALA A 254 -0.55 -26.01 -6.01
C ALA A 254 -0.18 -25.62 -7.45
N THR A 255 -0.55 -26.42 -8.45
CA THR A 255 -0.25 -26.14 -9.85
C THR A 255 -1.07 -24.94 -10.35
N PHE A 256 -2.36 -24.89 -10.00
CA PHE A 256 -3.23 -23.76 -10.29
C PHE A 256 -2.78 -22.48 -9.57
N GLU A 257 -2.51 -22.55 -8.25
CA GLU A 257 -1.98 -21.38 -7.51
C GLU A 257 -0.72 -20.87 -8.20
N GLN A 258 0.15 -21.79 -8.61
CA GLN A 258 1.41 -21.38 -9.18
C GLN A 258 1.28 -20.70 -10.54
N ALA A 259 0.45 -21.25 -11.43
CA ALA A 259 0.18 -20.66 -12.74
C ALA A 259 -0.48 -19.27 -12.60
N LEU A 260 -1.43 -19.11 -11.68
CA LEU A 260 -2.04 -17.82 -11.41
C LEU A 260 -1.03 -16.80 -10.86
N ARG A 261 -0.17 -17.23 -9.92
CA ARG A 261 0.87 -16.35 -9.38
C ARG A 261 1.89 -15.93 -10.42
N ASP A 262 2.35 -16.86 -11.28
CA ASP A 262 3.22 -16.53 -12.41
C ASP A 262 2.57 -15.46 -13.29
N TYR A 263 1.30 -15.66 -13.65
CA TYR A 263 0.56 -14.75 -14.50
C TYR A 263 0.48 -13.34 -13.90
N VAL A 264 0.03 -13.21 -12.65
CA VAL A 264 -0.16 -11.92 -11.98
C VAL A 264 1.19 -11.20 -11.80
N VAL A 265 2.23 -11.91 -11.37
CA VAL A 265 3.57 -11.33 -11.18
C VAL A 265 4.16 -10.89 -12.52
N ASP A 266 4.01 -11.69 -13.58
CA ASP A 266 4.47 -11.32 -14.92
C ASP A 266 3.76 -10.07 -15.44
N GLN A 267 2.43 -9.96 -15.29
CA GLN A 267 1.72 -8.74 -15.65
C GLN A 267 2.22 -7.53 -14.85
N THR A 268 2.32 -7.70 -13.53
CA THR A 268 2.80 -6.66 -12.62
C THR A 268 4.17 -6.13 -13.03
N VAL A 269 5.13 -7.02 -13.24
CA VAL A 269 6.54 -6.67 -13.41
C VAL A 269 6.84 -6.33 -14.87
N LYS A 270 6.43 -7.16 -15.82
CA LYS A 270 6.84 -7.01 -17.23
C LYS A 270 6.01 -5.97 -17.98
N VAL A 271 4.74 -5.81 -17.63
CA VAL A 271 3.81 -4.89 -18.34
C VAL A 271 3.70 -3.57 -17.61
N PHE A 272 3.51 -3.60 -16.28
CA PHE A 272 3.27 -2.39 -15.49
C PHE A 272 4.51 -1.89 -14.76
N CYS A 273 5.61 -2.65 -14.75
CA CYS A 273 6.83 -2.29 -14.04
C CYS A 273 6.56 -1.96 -12.56
N GLY A 274 5.68 -2.75 -11.94
CA GLY A 274 5.38 -2.74 -10.51
C GLY A 274 6.25 -3.71 -9.73
N SER A 275 6.08 -3.68 -8.41
CA SER A 275 6.67 -4.58 -7.43
C SER A 275 5.67 -5.66 -7.02
N PHE A 276 6.16 -6.88 -6.76
CA PHE A 276 5.37 -7.99 -6.22
C PHE A 276 5.50 -8.15 -4.68
N GLY A 277 6.13 -7.18 -4.01
CA GLY A 277 6.21 -7.11 -2.55
C GLY A 277 6.27 -5.66 -2.06
N ALA A 278 5.11 -5.07 -1.82
CA ALA A 278 5.00 -3.66 -1.41
C ALA A 278 5.33 -3.46 0.08
N GLU A 279 4.74 -4.29 0.96
CA GLU A 279 4.78 -4.15 2.42
C GLU A 279 5.21 -5.44 3.12
N HIS A 280 4.75 -6.59 2.63
CA HIS A 280 4.91 -7.89 3.30
C HIS A 280 6.26 -8.57 3.01
N GLY A 281 7.13 -7.92 2.23
CA GLY A 281 8.41 -8.45 1.79
C GLY A 281 8.25 -9.65 0.84
N ILE A 282 9.31 -10.45 0.73
CA ILE A 282 9.39 -11.55 -0.25
C ILE A 282 8.73 -12.81 0.30
N GLY A 283 9.15 -13.25 1.48
CA GLY A 283 8.64 -14.48 2.10
C GLY A 283 8.75 -15.73 1.21
N PRO A 284 8.21 -16.88 1.65
CA PRO A 284 8.32 -18.12 0.90
C PRO A 284 7.56 -18.09 -0.43
N LYS A 285 6.44 -17.37 -0.50
CA LYS A 285 5.58 -17.34 -1.70
C LYS A 285 6.16 -16.50 -2.84
N ASN A 286 7.04 -15.52 -2.56
CA ASN A 286 7.66 -14.70 -3.60
C ASN A 286 9.16 -14.96 -3.82
N ILE A 287 9.82 -15.83 -3.04
CA ILE A 287 11.28 -16.05 -3.11
C ILE A 287 11.76 -16.40 -4.53
N ARG A 288 11.02 -17.26 -5.22
CA ARG A 288 11.35 -17.66 -6.60
C ARG A 288 11.31 -16.51 -7.60
N TYR A 289 10.46 -15.50 -7.38
CA TYR A 289 10.38 -14.32 -8.27
C TYR A 289 11.54 -13.37 -7.99
N PHE A 290 11.92 -13.25 -6.72
CA PHE A 290 13.11 -12.52 -6.31
C PHE A 290 14.37 -13.12 -6.92
N GLU A 291 14.58 -14.42 -6.80
CA GLU A 291 15.74 -15.12 -7.40
C GLU A 291 15.81 -14.95 -8.92
N LYS A 292 14.67 -15.07 -9.62
CA LYS A 292 14.59 -14.79 -11.06
C LYS A 292 14.97 -13.33 -11.36
N SER A 293 14.49 -12.38 -10.57
CA SER A 293 14.77 -10.97 -10.78
C SER A 293 16.25 -10.61 -10.61
N GLU A 294 16.92 -11.19 -9.61
CA GLU A 294 18.35 -11.02 -9.36
C GLU A 294 19.19 -11.56 -10.52
N ALA A 295 18.86 -12.76 -11.02
CA ALA A 295 19.54 -13.36 -12.15
C ALA A 295 19.44 -12.49 -13.42
N HIS A 296 18.27 -11.89 -13.68
CA HIS A 296 18.08 -10.99 -14.82
C HIS A 296 18.81 -9.65 -14.67
N GLN A 297 18.93 -9.13 -13.44
CA GLN A 297 19.72 -7.91 -13.16
C GLN A 297 21.22 -8.16 -13.36
N GLN A 298 21.74 -9.29 -12.84
CA GLN A 298 23.14 -9.68 -13.03
C GLN A 298 23.50 -9.92 -14.49
N ALA A 299 22.54 -10.39 -15.31
CA ALA A 299 22.71 -10.56 -16.75
C ALA A 299 22.58 -9.26 -17.58
N GLY A 300 22.28 -8.11 -16.95
CA GLY A 300 22.13 -6.83 -17.65
C GLY A 300 20.89 -6.70 -18.55
N GLN A 301 19.87 -7.54 -18.37
CA GLN A 301 18.74 -7.70 -19.30
C GLN A 301 17.44 -6.97 -18.90
N SER A 302 17.47 -6.05 -17.93
CA SER A 302 16.25 -5.47 -17.35
C SER A 302 15.94 -4.05 -17.86
N SER A 303 14.91 -3.89 -18.71
CA SER A 303 14.35 -2.59 -19.10
C SER A 303 13.43 -1.97 -18.04
N CYS A 304 12.83 -2.80 -17.17
CA CYS A 304 12.11 -2.39 -15.97
C CYS A 304 12.79 -3.03 -14.76
N ARG A 305 13.43 -2.22 -13.91
CA ARG A 305 14.01 -2.70 -12.65
C ARG A 305 12.92 -3.48 -11.92
N MET A 306 13.09 -4.80 -11.86
CA MET A 306 12.27 -5.68 -11.03
C MET A 306 12.55 -5.33 -9.58
N LEU A 307 11.89 -4.31 -9.07
CA LEU A 307 12.11 -3.85 -7.72
C LEU A 307 11.29 -4.72 -6.78
N ALA A 308 11.93 -5.74 -6.24
CA ALA A 308 11.58 -6.30 -4.94
C ALA A 308 11.82 -5.28 -3.79
N GLU A 309 12.40 -4.12 -4.11
CA GLU A 309 12.77 -3.09 -3.15
C GLU A 309 11.76 -1.95 -3.06
N HIS A 310 11.57 -1.46 -1.84
CA HIS A 310 10.82 -0.26 -1.51
C HIS A 310 11.37 0.99 -2.24
N THR A 311 10.86 1.27 -3.43
CA THR A 311 10.92 2.57 -4.15
C THR A 311 12.26 3.32 -4.06
N SER A 312 13.21 3.02 -4.94
CA SER A 312 14.29 3.96 -5.27
C SER A 312 13.89 4.76 -6.51
N SER A 313 13.47 6.01 -6.32
CA SER A 313 13.48 7.03 -7.37
C SER A 313 14.59 8.02 -7.03
N ALA A 314 15.74 7.89 -7.68
CA ALA A 314 16.72 8.97 -7.77
C ALA A 314 16.89 9.32 -9.25
N VAL A 315 16.41 10.51 -9.57
CA VAL A 315 16.66 11.28 -10.79
C VAL A 315 18.17 11.27 -11.07
N ARG A 316 18.57 10.83 -12.26
CA ARG A 316 19.92 11.09 -12.79
C ARG A 316 19.93 12.50 -13.37
N GLU A 317 20.57 13.45 -12.69
CA GLU A 317 21.14 14.61 -13.37
C GLU A 317 22.60 14.31 -13.73
N PRO A 318 23.05 14.61 -14.96
CA PRO A 318 24.43 14.46 -15.36
C PRO A 318 25.29 15.59 -14.79
N CYS A 319 26.35 15.19 -14.10
CA CYS A 319 27.41 16.07 -13.64
C CYS A 319 28.11 16.74 -14.84
N HIS A 320 28.04 18.07 -14.92
CA HIS A 320 28.95 18.87 -15.72
C HIS A 320 29.56 20.00 -14.88
N ARG A 321 30.85 19.78 -14.57
CA ARG A 321 31.93 20.69 -14.14
C ARG A 321 31.82 21.37 -12.78
#